data_AF-A0A7W1PYA3-F1
#
_entry.id   AF-A0A7W1PYA3-F1
#
_cell.length_a   1.000
_cell.length_b   1.000
_cell.length_c   1.000
_cell.angle_alpha   90.00
_cell.angle_beta   90.00
_cell.angle_gamma   90.00
#
_symmetry.space_group_name_H-M   'P 1'
#
loop_
_entity.id
_entity.type
_entity.pdbx_description
1 polymer ?
#
loop_
_entity_poly.entity_id
_entity_poly.type
_entity_poly.pdbx_seq_one_letter_code
_entity_poly.pdbx_strand_id
1 'polypeptide(L)'
;MCRPEHFAVTYAINPWMQPGIAVDVDLAVAQWDALRRTYLDLGHRVDLIDPEPGLPDMVYAANGATVVDGVVYGARFRHTERAPEAAAHLAWFAAAGFADVVVPEFVNEGEGDLLVAGDVILAGSGFRTDPCAHAEAARVLRREVVPLQLVDPRFYHLDTALAVLDETTIMWLPEAFAPESRAVLHERYPDAVLATQADAAVLGLNAVSDGRHVVLPAEATHLADALAERGFSPVPVALSELLKGGGGPKCCTLEVRA
;
A
#
# COMPACT_ATOMS: atom_id res chain seq x y z
N MET A 1 -11.48 -0.32 2.96
CA MET A 1 -10.66 0.04 4.15
C MET A 1 -11.11 -0.77 5.35
N CYS A 2 -10.30 -0.89 6.42
CA CYS A 2 -10.67 -1.55 7.67
C CYS A 2 -10.48 -0.60 8.85
N ARG A 3 -11.46 -0.50 9.76
CA ARG A 3 -11.42 0.44 10.88
C ARG A 3 -10.43 -0.05 11.97
N PRO A 4 -9.60 0.82 12.58
CA PRO A 4 -8.55 0.41 13.53
C PRO A 4 -9.06 0.16 14.97
N GLU A 5 -10.24 -0.42 15.15
CA GLU A 5 -10.83 -0.63 16.49
C GLU A 5 -10.03 -1.59 17.38
N HIS A 6 -9.24 -2.47 16.75
CA HIS A 6 -8.37 -3.44 17.41
C HIS A 6 -6.88 -3.15 17.17
N PHE A 7 -6.54 -1.99 16.60
CA PHE A 7 -5.18 -1.67 16.23
C PHE A 7 -4.27 -1.54 17.47
N ALA A 8 -3.16 -2.24 17.44
CA ALA A 8 -2.13 -2.21 18.48
C ALA A 8 -0.80 -2.71 17.91
N VAL A 9 0.31 -2.18 18.42
CA VAL A 9 1.66 -2.67 18.09
C VAL A 9 2.10 -3.67 19.17
N THR A 10 1.66 -4.92 19.03
CA THR A 10 1.93 -6.01 20.02
C THR A 10 3.12 -6.89 19.66
N TYR A 11 3.63 -6.79 18.44
CA TYR A 11 4.76 -7.55 17.90
C TYR A 11 5.57 -6.67 16.94
N ALA A 12 6.71 -7.15 16.45
CA ALA A 12 7.57 -6.43 15.51
C ALA A 12 7.90 -7.32 14.30
N ILE A 13 7.30 -7.00 13.16
CA ILE A 13 7.53 -7.67 11.87
C ILE A 13 8.06 -6.71 10.79
N ASN A 14 8.37 -5.47 11.18
CA ASN A 14 9.08 -4.48 10.37
C ASN A 14 9.88 -3.52 11.28
N PRO A 15 10.81 -2.72 10.73
CA PRO A 15 11.65 -1.82 11.54
C PRO A 15 10.94 -0.63 12.20
N TRP A 16 9.69 -0.31 11.81
CA TRP A 16 8.92 0.80 12.38
C TRP A 16 8.22 0.40 13.67
N MET A 17 7.82 -0.88 13.76
CA MET A 17 7.13 -1.43 14.91
C MET A 17 8.06 -1.49 16.13
N GLN A 18 7.64 -0.82 17.20
CA GLN A 18 8.32 -0.85 18.49
C GLN A 18 7.34 -1.34 19.55
N PRO A 19 7.35 -2.66 19.86
CA PRO A 19 6.48 -3.23 20.88
C PRO A 19 6.67 -2.52 22.22
N GLY A 20 5.55 -2.23 22.89
CA GLY A 20 5.56 -1.48 24.16
C GLY A 20 5.40 0.03 24.00
N ILE A 21 5.47 0.58 22.79
CA ILE A 21 4.92 1.92 22.52
C ILE A 21 3.40 1.81 22.44
N ALA A 22 2.72 2.52 23.34
CA ALA A 22 1.26 2.55 23.34
C ALA A 22 0.72 3.23 22.08
N VAL A 23 -0.31 2.61 21.50
CA VAL A 23 -1.17 3.20 20.49
C VAL A 23 -2.33 3.88 21.21
N ASP A 24 -2.58 5.15 20.88
CA ASP A 24 -3.82 5.83 21.23
C ASP A 24 -4.88 5.43 20.21
N VAL A 25 -5.72 4.45 20.58
CA VAL A 25 -6.72 3.87 19.68
C VAL A 25 -7.78 4.89 19.28
N ASP A 26 -8.19 5.78 20.19
CA ASP A 26 -9.17 6.82 19.89
C ASP A 26 -8.61 7.80 18.86
N LEU A 27 -7.33 8.18 19.00
CA LEU A 27 -6.63 9.00 18.01
C LEU A 27 -6.44 8.25 16.67
N ALA A 28 -6.07 6.97 16.69
CA ALA A 28 -5.92 6.16 15.48
C ALA A 28 -7.25 6.07 14.69
N VAL A 29 -8.36 5.86 15.41
CA VAL A 29 -9.71 5.88 14.84
C VAL A 29 -10.05 7.25 14.27
N ALA A 30 -9.78 8.34 14.99
CA ALA A 30 -10.05 9.70 14.51
C ALA A 30 -9.24 10.06 13.25
N GLN A 31 -7.97 9.67 13.21
CA GLN A 31 -7.07 9.84 12.06
C GLN A 31 -7.55 9.03 10.85
N TRP A 32 -7.91 7.76 11.07
CA TRP A 32 -8.48 6.91 10.02
C TRP A 32 -9.83 7.42 9.51
N ASP A 33 -10.71 7.92 10.40
CA ASP A 33 -11.98 8.53 10.01
C ASP A 33 -11.78 9.83 9.24
N ALA A 34 -10.69 10.58 9.50
CA ALA A 34 -10.30 11.71 8.66
C ALA A 34 -9.87 11.26 7.26
N LEU A 35 -9.00 10.24 7.16
CA LEU A 35 -8.61 9.65 5.87
C LEU A 35 -9.83 9.16 5.07
N ARG A 36 -10.75 8.43 5.72
CA ARG A 36 -11.98 7.96 5.08
C ARG A 36 -12.83 9.12 4.56
N ARG A 37 -13.02 10.17 5.37
CA ARG A 37 -13.76 11.37 4.96
C ARG A 37 -13.10 12.07 3.78
N THR A 38 -11.77 12.18 3.76
CA THR A 38 -11.04 12.72 2.61
C THR A 38 -11.42 12.00 1.32
N TYR A 39 -11.46 10.67 1.30
CA TYR A 39 -11.88 9.92 0.11
C TYR A 39 -13.34 10.21 -0.28
N LEU A 40 -14.25 10.26 0.69
CA LEU A 40 -15.66 10.57 0.42
C LEU A 40 -15.85 11.99 -0.12
N ASP A 41 -15.14 12.98 0.43
CA ASP A 41 -15.20 14.38 0.00
C ASP A 41 -14.61 14.58 -1.39
N LEU A 42 -13.64 13.74 -1.79
CA LEU A 42 -13.10 13.64 -3.15
C LEU A 42 -14.03 12.89 -4.12
N GLY A 43 -15.14 12.33 -3.64
CA GLY A 43 -16.17 11.65 -4.45
C GLY A 43 -15.97 10.15 -4.62
N HIS A 44 -15.03 9.54 -3.90
CA HIS A 44 -14.78 8.10 -3.95
C HIS A 44 -15.82 7.33 -3.13
N ARG A 45 -16.11 6.09 -3.53
CA ARG A 45 -16.82 5.13 -2.68
C ARG A 45 -15.81 4.44 -1.76
N VAL A 46 -16.12 4.37 -0.47
CA VAL A 46 -15.33 3.60 0.49
C VAL A 46 -16.16 2.46 1.05
N ASP A 47 -15.79 1.24 0.69
CA ASP A 47 -16.35 0.02 1.27
C ASP A 47 -15.48 -0.44 2.46
N LEU A 48 -16.12 -1.05 3.46
CA LEU A 48 -15.49 -1.43 4.73
C LEU A 48 -15.50 -2.95 4.93
N ILE A 49 -14.37 -3.47 5.40
CA ILE A 49 -14.26 -4.79 6.02
C ILE A 49 -14.31 -4.62 7.54
N ASP A 50 -15.03 -5.50 8.23
CA ASP A 50 -15.12 -5.49 9.68
C ASP A 50 -13.78 -5.91 10.30
N PRO A 51 -13.25 -5.17 11.28
CA PRO A 51 -12.02 -5.56 11.97
C PRO A 51 -12.26 -6.80 12.85
N GLU A 52 -11.28 -7.69 12.93
CA GLU A 52 -11.35 -8.88 13.79
C GLU A 52 -10.48 -8.74 15.05
N PRO A 53 -11.00 -9.10 16.23
CA PRO A 53 -10.21 -9.13 17.46
C PRO A 53 -8.98 -10.03 17.33
N GLY A 54 -7.81 -9.51 17.70
CA GLY A 54 -6.55 -10.24 17.63
C GLY A 54 -5.80 -10.11 16.31
N LEU A 55 -6.36 -9.42 15.31
CA LEU A 55 -5.71 -9.10 14.04
C LEU A 55 -5.51 -7.58 13.90
N PRO A 56 -4.57 -6.99 14.68
CA PRO A 56 -4.44 -5.54 14.75
C PRO A 56 -4.06 -4.89 13.41
N ASP A 57 -3.32 -5.61 12.56
CA ASP A 57 -2.84 -5.10 11.27
C ASP A 57 -3.89 -5.13 10.15
N MET A 58 -5.12 -5.62 10.40
CA MET A 58 -6.21 -5.57 9.40
C MET A 58 -6.52 -4.15 8.92
N VAL A 59 -6.21 -3.13 9.73
CA VAL A 59 -6.29 -1.72 9.31
C VAL A 59 -5.52 -1.47 8.00
N TYR A 60 -4.42 -2.19 7.77
CA TYR A 60 -3.62 -2.12 6.55
C TYR A 60 -4.22 -2.97 5.42
N ALA A 61 -5.41 -2.56 4.99
CA ALA A 61 -6.23 -3.27 4.02
C ALA A 61 -5.56 -3.47 2.65
N ALA A 62 -4.59 -2.63 2.27
CA ALA A 62 -3.84 -2.76 1.01
C ALA A 62 -3.21 -4.16 0.86
N ASN A 63 -2.85 -4.79 1.98
CA ASN A 63 -2.18 -6.08 1.94
C ASN A 63 -3.12 -7.27 1.78
N GLY A 64 -4.43 -7.08 1.72
CA GLY A 64 -5.41 -8.16 1.66
C GLY A 64 -5.53 -8.84 0.29
N ALA A 65 -5.34 -8.07 -0.79
CA ALA A 65 -5.42 -8.55 -2.17
C ALA A 65 -4.85 -7.52 -3.16
N THR A 66 -4.83 -7.88 -4.43
CA THR A 66 -4.70 -6.96 -5.57
C THR A 66 -5.87 -7.21 -6.52
N VAL A 67 -6.52 -6.15 -6.99
CA VAL A 67 -7.71 -6.25 -7.84
C VAL A 67 -7.48 -5.55 -9.17
N VAL A 68 -7.74 -6.26 -10.27
CA VAL A 68 -7.64 -5.74 -11.65
C VAL A 68 -8.78 -6.34 -12.49
N ASP A 69 -9.54 -5.48 -13.19
CA ASP A 69 -10.70 -5.86 -14.02
C ASP A 69 -11.67 -6.82 -13.31
N GLY A 70 -11.91 -6.59 -12.02
CA GLY A 70 -12.79 -7.42 -11.19
C GLY A 70 -12.21 -8.78 -10.78
N VAL A 71 -10.98 -9.12 -11.19
CA VAL A 71 -10.26 -10.31 -10.71
C VAL A 71 -9.54 -9.97 -9.41
N VAL A 72 -9.81 -10.74 -8.36
CA VAL A 72 -9.20 -10.58 -7.04
C VAL A 72 -8.09 -11.61 -6.87
N TYR A 73 -6.85 -11.14 -6.79
CA TYR A 73 -5.71 -11.96 -6.39
C TYR A 73 -5.46 -11.77 -4.89
N GLY A 74 -5.83 -12.76 -4.08
CA GLY A 74 -5.69 -12.68 -2.63
C GLY A 74 -4.24 -12.69 -2.15
N ALA A 75 -4.05 -12.30 -0.90
CA ALA A 75 -2.74 -12.31 -0.25
C ALA A 75 -2.42 -13.62 0.47
N ARG A 76 -1.12 -13.91 0.59
CA ARG A 76 -0.56 -14.94 1.46
C ARG A 76 0.62 -14.33 2.18
N PHE A 77 0.38 -13.96 3.43
CA PHE A 77 1.34 -13.20 4.24
C PHE A 77 2.62 -13.98 4.53
N ARG A 78 3.74 -13.25 4.61
CA ARG A 78 5.05 -13.79 4.98
C ARG A 78 5.11 -14.17 6.45
N HIS A 79 4.48 -13.35 7.29
CA HIS A 79 4.49 -13.48 8.75
C HIS A 79 3.22 -14.18 9.26
N THR A 80 3.40 -15.07 10.22
CA THR A 80 2.31 -15.85 10.82
C THR A 80 1.30 -15.00 11.57
N GLU A 81 1.74 -13.86 12.09
CA GLU A 81 0.96 -12.86 12.82
C GLU A 81 -0.18 -12.31 11.96
N ARG A 82 0.06 -12.12 10.65
CA ARG A 82 -0.92 -11.60 9.69
C ARG A 82 -1.61 -12.68 8.85
N ALA A 83 -1.14 -13.92 8.90
CA ALA A 83 -1.68 -15.01 8.07
C ALA A 83 -3.22 -15.21 8.17
N PRO A 84 -3.86 -15.06 9.35
CA PRO A 84 -5.32 -15.18 9.44
C PRO A 84 -6.09 -14.10 8.67
N GLU A 85 -5.51 -12.92 8.44
CA GLU A 85 -6.16 -11.79 7.73
C GLU A 85 -6.53 -12.16 6.29
N ALA A 86 -5.78 -13.05 5.65
CA ALA A 86 -6.03 -13.48 4.29
C ALA A 86 -7.43 -14.10 4.13
N ALA A 87 -7.88 -14.90 5.11
CA ALA A 87 -9.20 -15.50 5.08
C ALA A 87 -10.31 -14.45 5.21
N ALA A 88 -10.12 -13.44 6.07
CA ALA A 88 -11.06 -12.35 6.26
C ALA A 88 -11.26 -11.54 4.97
N HIS A 89 -10.15 -11.16 4.30
CA HIS A 89 -10.22 -10.44 3.04
C HIS A 89 -10.89 -11.24 1.91
N LEU A 90 -10.55 -12.53 1.75
CA LEU A 90 -11.20 -13.39 0.76
C LEU A 90 -12.71 -13.53 1.01
N ALA A 91 -13.11 -13.70 2.28
CA ALA A 91 -14.53 -13.77 2.66
C ALA A 91 -15.27 -12.47 2.34
N TRP A 92 -14.64 -11.32 2.59
CA TRP A 92 -15.19 -10.02 2.26
C TRP A 92 -15.44 -9.86 0.75
N PHE A 93 -14.45 -10.19 -0.09
CA PHE A 93 -14.61 -10.10 -1.55
C PHE A 93 -15.71 -11.03 -2.07
N ALA A 94 -15.79 -12.26 -1.55
CA ALA A 94 -16.85 -13.19 -1.89
C ALA A 94 -18.24 -12.64 -1.51
N ALA A 95 -18.38 -12.06 -0.31
CA ALA A 95 -19.63 -11.45 0.15
C ALA A 95 -20.01 -10.18 -0.64
N ALA A 96 -19.01 -9.44 -1.13
CA ALA A 96 -19.19 -8.27 -1.98
C ALA A 96 -19.56 -8.61 -3.44
N GLY A 97 -19.63 -9.91 -3.80
CA GLY A 97 -20.10 -10.37 -5.10
C GLY A 97 -19.01 -10.52 -6.17
N PHE A 98 -17.73 -10.51 -5.80
CA PHE A 98 -16.64 -10.82 -6.73
C PHE A 98 -16.67 -12.31 -7.09
N ALA A 99 -16.81 -12.61 -8.38
CA ALA A 99 -16.89 -13.98 -8.87
C ALA A 99 -15.50 -14.64 -9.03
N ASP A 100 -14.49 -13.85 -9.41
CA ASP A 100 -13.15 -14.33 -9.72
C ASP A 100 -12.18 -14.02 -8.56
N VAL A 101 -12.33 -14.78 -7.47
CA VAL A 101 -11.45 -14.69 -6.30
C VAL A 101 -10.43 -15.83 -6.30
N VAL A 102 -9.15 -15.49 -6.41
CA VAL A 102 -8.05 -16.45 -6.49
C VAL A 102 -7.27 -16.49 -5.18
N VAL A 103 -7.18 -17.69 -4.60
CA VAL A 103 -6.28 -17.97 -3.47
C VAL A 103 -4.86 -18.16 -4.02
N PRO A 104 -3.86 -17.40 -3.55
CA PRO A 104 -2.49 -17.46 -4.06
C PRO A 104 -1.75 -18.74 -3.64
N GLU A 105 -0.89 -19.25 -4.51
CA GLU A 105 0.06 -20.31 -4.19
C GLU A 105 1.26 -19.74 -3.44
N PHE A 106 1.82 -18.63 -3.93
CA PHE A 106 3.04 -18.02 -3.41
C PHE A 106 2.77 -16.86 -2.44
N VAL A 107 3.75 -16.58 -1.58
CA VAL A 107 3.69 -15.47 -0.61
C VAL A 107 3.65 -14.15 -1.36
N ASN A 108 2.61 -13.36 -1.13
CA ASN A 108 2.44 -12.00 -1.62
C ASN A 108 1.60 -11.20 -0.62
N GLU A 109 1.86 -9.90 -0.51
CA GLU A 109 1.16 -9.01 0.43
C GLU A 109 0.37 -7.91 -0.30
N GLY A 110 -0.34 -8.32 -1.36
CA GLY A 110 -1.34 -7.51 -2.06
C GLY A 110 -0.78 -6.20 -2.62
N GLU A 111 -1.60 -5.14 -2.60
CA GLU A 111 -1.22 -3.81 -3.06
C GLU A 111 -0.12 -3.14 -2.23
N GLY A 112 0.35 -3.76 -1.14
CA GLY A 112 1.60 -3.32 -0.50
C GLY A 112 2.82 -3.56 -1.39
N ASP A 113 2.81 -4.65 -2.15
CA ASP A 113 3.92 -5.03 -3.05
C ASP A 113 3.53 -5.09 -4.53
N LEU A 114 2.23 -5.06 -4.88
CA LEU A 114 1.73 -5.15 -6.25
C LEU A 114 0.94 -3.89 -6.61
N LEU A 115 1.63 -2.89 -7.15
CA LEU A 115 1.06 -1.59 -7.50
C LEU A 115 0.67 -1.55 -8.98
N VAL A 116 -0.61 -1.33 -9.26
CA VAL A 116 -1.13 -1.22 -10.63
C VAL A 116 -0.86 0.18 -11.17
N ALA A 117 -0.18 0.27 -12.32
CA ALA A 117 0.10 1.50 -13.06
C ALA A 117 -0.35 1.33 -14.52
N GLY A 118 -1.58 1.74 -14.82
CA GLY A 118 -2.19 1.51 -16.13
C GLY A 118 -2.27 0.02 -16.46
N ASP A 119 -1.59 -0.40 -17.53
CA ASP A 119 -1.56 -1.78 -18.01
C ASP A 119 -0.42 -2.64 -17.43
N VAL A 120 0.34 -2.10 -16.49
CA VAL A 120 1.42 -2.84 -15.81
C VAL A 120 1.19 -2.93 -14.32
N ILE A 121 1.78 -3.95 -13.69
CA ILE A 121 1.88 -4.10 -12.24
C ILE A 121 3.35 -3.98 -11.88
N LEU A 122 3.70 -2.95 -11.12
CA LEU A 122 4.99 -2.82 -10.49
C LEU A 122 5.01 -3.74 -9.26
N ALA A 123 5.93 -4.70 -9.22
CA ALA A 123 5.90 -5.79 -8.26
C ALA A 123 7.17 -5.86 -7.39
N GLY A 124 7.01 -5.50 -6.13
CA GLY A 124 8.03 -5.53 -5.09
C GLY A 124 8.44 -6.93 -4.69
N SER A 125 9.70 -7.07 -4.30
CA SER A 125 10.29 -8.26 -3.69
C SER A 125 11.50 -7.85 -2.84
N GLY A 126 12.04 -8.79 -2.07
CA GLY A 126 13.25 -8.62 -1.26
C GLY A 126 13.01 -8.88 0.22
N PHE A 127 11.83 -8.51 0.72
CA PHE A 127 11.46 -8.67 2.13
C PHE A 127 10.19 -9.52 2.33
N ARG A 128 9.08 -9.14 1.71
CA ARG A 128 7.75 -9.76 1.94
C ARG A 128 7.36 -10.70 0.81
N THR A 129 7.03 -10.17 -0.36
CA THR A 129 6.58 -10.95 -1.52
C THR A 129 7.69 -11.83 -2.12
N ASP A 130 7.35 -13.09 -2.41
CA ASP A 130 8.19 -14.06 -3.11
C ASP A 130 8.22 -13.73 -4.61
N PRO A 131 9.39 -13.66 -5.28
CA PRO A 131 9.46 -13.45 -6.73
C PRO A 131 8.63 -14.45 -7.57
N CYS A 132 8.39 -15.67 -7.08
CA CYS A 132 7.50 -16.63 -7.76
C CYS A 132 6.05 -16.12 -7.85
N ALA A 133 5.60 -15.29 -6.90
CA ALA A 133 4.28 -14.69 -6.92
C ALA A 133 4.11 -13.68 -8.07
N HIS A 134 5.21 -13.15 -8.64
CA HIS A 134 5.14 -12.22 -9.78
C HIS A 134 4.62 -12.92 -11.04
N ALA A 135 5.09 -14.14 -11.32
CA ALA A 135 4.61 -14.95 -12.44
C ALA A 135 3.15 -15.40 -12.22
N GLU A 136 2.80 -15.72 -10.98
CA GLU A 136 1.42 -16.02 -10.60
C GLU A 136 0.50 -14.82 -10.81
N ALA A 137 0.88 -13.63 -10.32
CA ALA A 137 0.14 -12.39 -10.49
C ALA A 137 -0.06 -12.05 -11.98
N ALA A 138 0.98 -12.16 -12.81
CA ALA A 138 0.87 -11.91 -14.26
C ALA A 138 -0.18 -12.81 -14.93
N ARG A 139 -0.20 -14.09 -14.56
CA ARG A 139 -1.16 -15.08 -15.08
C ARG A 139 -2.58 -14.79 -14.60
N VAL A 140 -2.75 -14.48 -13.31
CA VAL A 140 -4.06 -14.29 -12.67
C VAL A 140 -4.68 -12.95 -13.10
N LEU A 141 -3.93 -11.86 -12.95
CA LEU A 141 -4.40 -10.49 -13.19
C LEU A 141 -4.29 -10.08 -14.66
N ARG A 142 -3.67 -10.92 -15.50
CA ARG A 142 -3.56 -10.71 -16.96
C ARG A 142 -2.96 -9.34 -17.32
N ARG A 143 -1.90 -8.95 -16.60
CA ARG A 143 -1.13 -7.73 -16.82
C ARG A 143 0.35 -8.05 -16.92
N GLU A 144 1.10 -7.17 -17.58
CA GLU A 144 2.56 -7.21 -17.50
C GLU A 144 2.96 -6.96 -16.05
N VAL A 145 3.83 -7.82 -15.51
CA VAL A 145 4.41 -7.62 -14.17
C VAL A 145 5.86 -7.19 -14.34
N VAL A 146 6.23 -6.07 -13.72
CA VAL A 146 7.57 -5.50 -13.72
C VAL A 146 8.20 -5.71 -12.35
N PRO A 147 9.13 -6.68 -12.20
CA PRO A 147 9.76 -6.97 -10.92
C PRO A 147 10.68 -5.84 -10.47
N LEU A 148 10.54 -5.44 -9.20
CA LEU A 148 11.35 -4.43 -8.53
C LEU A 148 11.88 -5.01 -7.21
N GLN A 149 13.19 -4.96 -7.01
CA GLN A 149 13.84 -5.48 -5.81
C GLN A 149 14.15 -4.35 -4.84
N LEU A 150 13.55 -4.42 -3.66
CA LEU A 150 13.81 -3.55 -2.53
C LEU A 150 15.06 -4.02 -1.78
N VAL A 151 15.91 -3.09 -1.35
CA VAL A 151 17.19 -3.38 -0.69
C VAL A 151 17.32 -2.76 0.70
N ASP A 152 16.38 -1.91 1.10
CA ASP A 152 16.35 -1.27 2.42
C ASP A 152 15.17 -1.79 3.25
N PRO A 153 15.41 -2.46 4.39
CA PRO A 153 14.34 -3.06 5.18
C PRO A 153 13.40 -2.03 5.83
N ARG A 154 13.77 -0.74 5.87
CA ARG A 154 12.86 0.34 6.29
C ARG A 154 11.71 0.49 5.30
N PHE A 155 11.94 0.18 4.03
CA PHE A 155 10.95 0.22 2.96
C PHE A 155 10.61 -1.19 2.50
N TYR A 156 10.08 -1.98 3.43
CA TYR A 156 9.89 -3.43 3.29
C TYR A 156 8.75 -3.84 2.34
N HIS A 157 7.89 -2.89 2.00
CA HIS A 157 6.85 -3.01 0.97
C HIS A 157 7.08 -1.97 -0.13
N LEU A 158 6.70 -2.31 -1.37
CA LEU A 158 6.84 -1.40 -2.51
C LEU A 158 6.13 -0.07 -2.26
N ASP A 159 4.92 -0.09 -1.67
CA ASP A 159 4.12 1.10 -1.36
C ASP A 159 4.74 2.05 -0.31
N THR A 160 5.87 1.66 0.30
CA THR A 160 6.64 2.54 1.21
C THR A 160 7.82 3.23 0.50
N ALA A 161 8.15 2.79 -0.72
CA ALA A 161 9.26 3.31 -1.54
C ALA A 161 8.81 3.82 -2.92
N LEU A 162 7.57 3.60 -3.32
CA LEU A 162 7.01 4.00 -4.60
C LEU A 162 5.50 4.24 -4.46
N ALA A 163 5.00 5.30 -5.09
CA ALA A 163 3.58 5.53 -5.31
C ALA A 163 3.29 5.70 -6.79
N VAL A 164 2.20 5.11 -7.25
CA VAL A 164 1.65 5.36 -8.59
C VAL A 164 0.78 6.61 -8.49
N LEU A 165 1.06 7.60 -9.35
CA LEU A 165 0.31 8.87 -9.38
C LEU A 165 -0.80 8.83 -10.43
N ASP A 166 -0.51 8.23 -11.59
CA ASP A 166 -1.47 7.94 -12.65
C ASP A 166 -0.97 6.73 -13.47
N GLU A 167 -1.56 6.45 -14.63
CA GLU A 167 -1.20 5.31 -15.49
C GLU A 167 0.28 5.33 -15.97
N THR A 168 0.90 6.51 -16.00
CA THR A 168 2.23 6.74 -16.61
C THR A 168 3.19 7.49 -15.70
N THR A 169 2.75 8.01 -14.56
CA THR A 169 3.56 8.80 -13.64
C THR A 169 3.65 8.11 -12.29
N ILE A 170 4.86 8.06 -11.73
CA ILE A 170 5.13 7.56 -10.38
C ILE A 170 5.92 8.59 -9.57
N MET A 171 5.93 8.41 -8.26
CA MET A 171 6.95 8.96 -7.37
C MET A 171 7.68 7.84 -6.64
N TRP A 172 8.98 7.96 -6.42
CA TRP A 172 9.76 6.88 -5.80
C TRP A 172 11.07 7.36 -5.15
N LEU A 173 11.62 6.54 -4.26
CA LEU A 173 12.91 6.75 -3.61
C LEU A 173 14.00 5.88 -4.26
N PRO A 174 14.95 6.45 -5.05
CA PRO A 174 15.95 5.66 -5.74
C PRO A 174 16.77 4.72 -4.86
N GLU A 175 17.18 5.15 -3.68
CA GLU A 175 18.06 4.38 -2.81
C GLU A 175 17.39 3.15 -2.17
N ALA A 176 16.06 3.02 -2.26
CA ALA A 176 15.34 1.84 -1.78
C ALA A 176 15.48 0.63 -2.72
N PHE A 177 15.99 0.80 -3.94
CA PHE A 177 15.95 -0.20 -5.00
C PHE A 177 17.34 -0.70 -5.43
N ALA A 178 17.42 -1.97 -5.83
CA ALA A 178 18.62 -2.55 -6.45
C ALA A 178 19.01 -1.79 -7.74
N PRO A 179 20.30 -1.78 -8.15
CA PRO A 179 20.76 -1.12 -9.37
C PRO A 179 19.92 -1.45 -10.62
N GLU A 180 19.55 -2.71 -10.79
CA GLU A 180 18.79 -3.21 -11.93
C GLU A 180 17.36 -2.65 -11.93
N SER A 181 16.70 -2.66 -10.78
CA SER A 181 15.36 -2.08 -10.61
C SER A 181 15.36 -0.57 -10.80
N ARG A 182 16.41 0.13 -10.36
CA ARG A 182 16.59 1.56 -10.65
C ARG A 182 16.70 1.84 -12.14
N ALA A 183 17.46 1.02 -12.87
CA ALA A 183 17.60 1.17 -14.32
C ALA A 183 16.25 1.00 -15.03
N VAL A 184 15.46 -0.02 -14.64
CA VAL A 184 14.10 -0.23 -15.16
C VAL A 184 13.18 0.96 -14.87
N LEU A 185 13.19 1.49 -13.64
CA LEU A 185 12.36 2.63 -13.27
C LEU A 185 12.76 3.91 -14.01
N HIS A 186 14.05 4.17 -14.18
CA HIS A 186 14.53 5.32 -14.96
C HIS A 186 14.17 5.22 -16.45
N GLU A 187 14.21 4.02 -17.02
CA GLU A 187 13.84 3.81 -18.42
C GLU A 187 12.33 3.95 -18.65
N ARG A 188 11.51 3.36 -17.78
CA ARG A 188 10.04 3.36 -17.92
C ARG A 188 9.37 4.65 -17.45
N TYR A 189 9.94 5.31 -16.44
CA TYR A 189 9.38 6.51 -15.81
C TYR A 189 10.43 7.63 -15.72
N PRO A 190 10.94 8.13 -16.86
CA PRO A 190 11.99 9.14 -16.89
C PRO A 190 11.56 10.46 -16.21
N ASP A 191 10.27 10.76 -16.21
CA ASP A 191 9.68 11.96 -15.62
C ASP A 191 9.15 11.74 -14.20
N ALA A 192 9.54 10.66 -13.51
CA ALA A 192 9.09 10.38 -12.15
C ALA A 192 9.41 11.52 -11.14
N VAL A 193 8.60 11.66 -10.09
CA VAL A 193 8.94 12.52 -8.95
C VAL A 193 9.91 11.74 -8.06
N LEU A 194 11.09 12.31 -7.78
CA LEU A 194 12.06 11.66 -6.91
C LEU A 194 11.85 12.13 -5.46
N ALA A 195 11.58 11.19 -4.58
CA ALA A 195 11.54 11.43 -3.16
C ALA A 195 12.96 11.49 -2.57
N THR A 196 13.08 12.19 -1.45
CA THR A 196 14.29 12.18 -0.62
C THR A 196 14.17 11.15 0.51
N GLN A 197 15.29 10.83 1.16
CA GLN A 197 15.28 10.03 2.40
C GLN A 197 14.43 10.68 3.51
N ALA A 198 14.34 12.02 3.55
CA ALA A 198 13.53 12.73 4.53
C ALA A 198 12.02 12.54 4.26
N ASP A 199 11.61 12.57 2.99
CA ASP A 199 10.24 12.26 2.59
C ASP A 199 9.88 10.82 2.96
N ALA A 200 10.77 9.87 2.67
CA ALA A 200 10.54 8.47 2.95
C ALA A 200 10.55 8.14 4.46
N ALA A 201 11.31 8.89 5.27
CA ALA A 201 11.37 8.72 6.72
C ALA A 201 10.04 9.03 7.44
N VAL A 202 9.12 9.73 6.77
CA VAL A 202 7.75 9.99 7.26
C VAL A 202 6.69 9.20 6.47
N LEU A 203 7.12 8.14 5.77
CA LEU A 203 6.30 7.36 4.84
C LEU A 203 5.62 8.20 3.74
N GLY A 204 6.26 9.28 3.28
CA GLY A 204 5.69 10.21 2.28
C GLY A 204 5.30 9.56 0.95
N LEU A 205 5.93 8.43 0.62
CA LEU A 205 5.62 7.62 -0.57
C LEU A 205 4.43 6.68 -0.38
N ASN A 206 3.92 6.50 0.84
CA ASN A 206 2.74 5.70 1.11
C ASN A 206 1.46 6.45 0.79
N ALA A 207 1.31 6.86 -0.46
CA ALA A 207 0.27 7.76 -0.93
C ALA A 207 -0.74 7.05 -1.85
N VAL A 208 -1.96 7.58 -1.89
CA VAL A 208 -3.01 7.17 -2.82
C VAL A 208 -3.26 8.31 -3.80
N SER A 209 -3.35 8.01 -5.09
CA SER A 209 -3.63 9.01 -6.12
C SER A 209 -4.82 8.60 -6.98
N ASP A 210 -5.68 9.57 -7.31
CA ASP A 210 -6.77 9.39 -8.28
C ASP A 210 -6.44 9.98 -9.68
N GLY A 211 -5.15 10.22 -9.95
CA GLY A 211 -4.68 10.89 -11.16
C GLY A 211 -4.70 12.41 -11.10
N ARG A 212 -5.28 12.99 -10.03
CA ARG A 212 -5.27 14.44 -9.78
C ARG A 212 -4.92 14.76 -8.33
N HIS A 213 -5.67 14.20 -7.39
CA HIS A 213 -5.46 14.39 -5.97
C HIS A 213 -4.53 13.31 -5.43
N VAL A 214 -3.52 13.70 -4.67
CA VAL A 214 -2.56 12.78 -4.08
C VAL A 214 -2.70 12.86 -2.57
N VAL A 215 -3.32 11.86 -1.96
CA VAL A 215 -3.49 11.74 -0.51
C VAL A 215 -2.23 11.15 0.08
N LEU A 216 -1.48 11.95 0.86
CA LEU A 216 -0.16 11.61 1.38
C LEU A 216 -0.01 12.06 2.85
N PRO A 217 0.97 11.52 3.61
CA PRO A 217 1.26 11.99 4.96
C PRO A 217 1.52 13.49 5.02
N ALA A 218 0.93 14.17 6.01
CA ALA A 218 1.03 15.62 6.16
C ALA A 218 2.46 16.13 6.38
N GLU A 219 3.34 15.27 6.90
CA GLU A 219 4.74 15.56 7.16
C GLU A 219 5.61 15.56 5.87
N ALA A 220 5.12 14.99 4.77
CA ALA A 220 5.84 14.90 3.49
C ALA A 220 5.73 16.19 2.66
N THR A 221 6.08 17.33 3.26
CA THR A 221 5.85 18.67 2.66
C THR A 221 6.65 18.89 1.38
N HIS A 222 7.87 18.36 1.30
CA HIS A 222 8.70 18.49 0.10
C HIS A 222 8.10 17.72 -1.10
N LEU A 223 7.61 16.49 -0.89
CA LEU A 223 6.84 15.78 -1.91
C LEU A 223 5.55 16.51 -2.29
N ALA A 224 4.81 17.07 -1.32
CA ALA A 224 3.61 17.84 -1.61
C ALA A 224 3.91 19.04 -2.53
N ASP A 225 4.96 19.80 -2.25
CA ASP A 225 5.38 20.92 -3.11
C ASP A 225 5.77 20.44 -4.53
N ALA A 226 6.58 19.37 -4.63
CA ALA A 226 7.00 18.81 -5.91
C ALA A 226 5.83 18.28 -6.76
N LEU A 227 4.81 17.72 -6.12
CA LEU A 227 3.57 17.26 -6.77
C LEU A 227 2.74 18.45 -7.27
N ALA A 228 2.61 19.50 -6.46
CA ALA A 228 1.87 20.72 -6.83
C ALA A 228 2.51 21.43 -8.04
N GLU A 229 3.84 21.51 -8.09
CA GLU A 229 4.58 22.05 -9.23
C GLU A 229 4.31 21.30 -10.54
N ARG A 230 3.95 20.02 -10.45
CA ARG A 230 3.62 19.15 -11.59
C ARG A 230 2.12 19.07 -11.89
N GLY A 231 1.31 19.88 -11.21
CA GLY A 231 -0.12 20.00 -11.48
C GLY A 231 -1.02 19.00 -10.74
N PHE A 232 -0.45 18.16 -9.88
CA PHE A 232 -1.24 17.38 -8.92
C PHE A 232 -1.77 18.28 -7.80
N SER A 233 -2.77 17.80 -7.07
CA SER A 233 -3.36 18.44 -5.90
C SER A 233 -3.04 17.62 -4.65
N PRO A 234 -1.96 17.94 -3.91
CA PRO A 234 -1.62 17.22 -2.69
C PRO A 234 -2.71 17.40 -1.63
N VAL A 235 -3.06 16.32 -0.94
CA VAL A 235 -4.06 16.29 0.13
C VAL A 235 -3.42 15.68 1.38
N PRO A 236 -2.81 16.51 2.25
CA PRO A 236 -2.10 16.02 3.43
C PRO A 236 -3.07 15.43 4.47
N VAL A 237 -2.71 14.28 5.04
CA VAL A 237 -3.46 13.62 6.11
C VAL A 237 -2.55 13.22 7.27
N ALA A 238 -3.06 13.33 8.50
CA ALA A 238 -2.31 12.94 9.70
C ALA A 238 -2.65 11.50 10.10
N LEU A 239 -1.63 10.64 10.21
CA LEU A 239 -1.77 9.21 10.52
C LEU A 239 -0.69 8.74 11.51
N SER A 240 -0.30 9.60 12.45
CA SER A 240 0.81 9.36 13.38
C SER A 240 0.68 8.09 14.20
N GLU A 241 -0.54 7.66 14.54
CA GLU A 241 -0.75 6.41 15.28
C GLU A 241 -0.56 5.19 14.39
N LEU A 242 -1.08 5.23 13.17
CA LEU A 242 -0.93 4.15 12.19
C LEU A 242 0.51 4.06 11.66
N LEU A 243 1.27 5.16 11.67
CA LEU A 243 2.70 5.17 11.39
C LEU A 243 3.49 4.27 12.37
N LYS A 244 3.02 4.08 13.61
CA LYS A 244 3.70 3.21 14.61
C LYS A 244 3.73 1.74 14.21
N GLY A 245 2.77 1.29 13.38
CA GLY A 245 2.81 -0.04 12.77
C GLY A 245 3.57 -0.08 11.43
N GLY A 246 4.08 1.06 10.97
CA GLY A 246 4.84 1.18 9.73
C GLY A 246 3.97 1.27 8.47
N GLY A 247 2.79 1.91 8.58
CA GLY A 247 1.90 2.14 7.44
C GLY A 247 1.33 3.57 7.40
N GLY A 248 0.96 4.02 6.20
CA GLY A 248 0.36 5.34 5.94
C GLY A 248 -0.96 5.24 5.17
N PRO A 249 -1.34 6.28 4.40
CA PRO A 249 -2.59 6.33 3.65
C PRO A 249 -2.79 5.14 2.71
N LYS A 250 -1.76 4.78 1.92
CA LYS A 250 -1.84 3.67 0.96
C LYS A 250 -2.00 2.34 1.67
N CYS A 251 -1.24 2.05 2.73
CA CYS A 251 -1.39 0.80 3.46
C CYS A 251 -2.84 0.61 3.98
N CYS A 252 -3.50 1.68 4.40
CA CYS A 252 -4.88 1.64 4.90
C CYS A 252 -5.95 1.43 3.80
N THR A 253 -5.54 1.45 2.53
CA THR A 253 -6.43 1.61 1.38
C THR A 253 -6.09 0.61 0.29
N LEU A 254 -6.99 -0.35 0.09
CA LEU A 254 -7.00 -1.23 -1.08
C LEU A 254 -7.89 -0.62 -2.15
N GLU A 255 -7.35 -0.40 -3.34
CA GLU A 255 -8.11 0.09 -4.48
C GLU A 255 -8.78 -1.07 -5.23
N VAL A 256 -10.11 -1.00 -5.34
CA VAL A 256 -10.90 -2.04 -5.98
C VAL A 256 -11.15 -1.66 -7.44
N ARG A 257 -10.32 -2.18 -8.35
CA ARG A 257 -10.45 -1.96 -9.82
C ARG A 257 -11.36 -3.03 -10.42
N ALA A 258 -12.67 -2.81 -10.31
CA ALA A 258 -13.73 -3.70 -10.78
C ALA A 258 -14.28 -3.31 -12.16
#